data_AF-A0A9D7VPG8-F1
#
_entry.id   AF-A0A9D7VPG8-F1
#
_cell.length_a   1.000
_cell.length_b   1.000
_cell.length_c   1.000
_cell.angle_alpha   90.00
_cell.angle_beta   90.00
_cell.angle_gamma   90.00
#
_symmetry.space_group_name_H-M   'P 1'
#
loop_
_entity.id
_entity.type
_entity.pdbx_description
1 polymer ?
#
loop_
_entity_poly.entity_id
_entity_poly.type
_entity_poly.pdbx_seq_one_letter_code
_entity_poly.pdbx_strand_id
1 'polypeptide(L)'
;MQDGTFREGARLHPIGRGLFVFAGGTSHTFRDLASKALDKPELKLTDFVSRLSGHIDVRGPDPRDRGDDERDDDHVLRRAILLRSLLEEHASSIIKTTTGEASVDDGVLNAFLEVAKFRHGARSMEKIIQMSTLGPHASRYAVSDLPETDQLDMHVDAGAFETRALGG
;
A
#
# COMPACT_ATOMS: atom_id res chain seq x y z
N MET A 1 26.87 8.63 -6.99
CA MET A 1 26.42 9.61 -6.00
C MET A 1 27.31 9.43 -4.79
N GLN A 2 28.30 10.29 -4.59
CA GLN A 2 29.26 10.13 -3.50
C GLN A 2 29.44 11.48 -2.83
N ASP A 3 29.27 11.51 -1.51
CA ASP A 3 29.47 12.68 -0.65
C ASP A 3 28.71 13.93 -1.14
N GLY A 4 27.44 13.72 -1.54
CA GLY A 4 26.59 14.81 -2.02
C GLY A 4 26.98 15.36 -3.38
N THR A 5 27.68 14.58 -4.22
CA THR A 5 28.02 14.98 -5.60
C THR A 5 27.73 13.88 -6.62
N PHE A 6 27.41 14.27 -7.85
CA PHE A 6 27.31 13.39 -9.02
C PHE A 6 28.13 13.92 -10.20
N ARG A 7 28.45 13.06 -11.16
CA ARG A 7 29.30 13.42 -12.30
C ARG A 7 28.50 13.42 -13.60
N GLU A 8 28.61 14.48 -14.37
CA GLU A 8 28.08 14.61 -15.73
C GLU A 8 29.27 14.89 -16.67
N GLY A 9 29.70 13.86 -17.42
CA GLY A 9 30.93 13.93 -18.22
C GLY A 9 32.16 14.22 -17.37
N ALA A 10 32.82 15.36 -17.62
CA ALA A 10 33.98 15.85 -16.85
C ALA A 10 33.61 16.77 -15.68
N ARG A 11 32.33 17.15 -15.52
CA ARG A 11 31.89 18.08 -14.48
C ARG A 11 31.34 17.33 -13.27
N LEU A 12 31.66 17.85 -12.09
CA LEU A 12 31.14 17.39 -10.81
C LEU A 12 30.03 18.37 -10.36
N HIS A 13 28.87 17.84 -10.01
CA HIS A 13 27.68 18.61 -9.63
C HIS A 13 27.31 18.31 -8.17
N PRO A 14 27.11 19.34 -7.33
CA PRO A 14 26.59 19.13 -6.00
C PRO A 14 25.13 18.71 -6.06
N ILE A 15 24.78 17.79 -5.18
CA ILE A 15 23.43 17.33 -4.94
C ILE A 15 22.93 18.20 -3.82
N GLY A 16 22.10 19.18 -4.19
CA GLY A 16 21.44 20.05 -3.22
C GLY A 16 20.58 19.26 -2.23
N ARG A 17 19.92 19.98 -1.33
CA ARG A 17 18.95 19.36 -0.42
C ARG A 17 17.87 18.64 -1.25
N GLY A 18 17.64 17.36 -0.95
CA GLY A 18 16.67 16.54 -1.67
C GLY A 18 16.20 15.37 -0.82
N LEU A 19 14.95 14.95 -1.04
CA LEU A 19 14.40 13.71 -0.50
C LEU A 19 14.64 12.61 -1.54
N PHE A 20 15.44 11.61 -1.18
CA PHE A 20 15.67 10.45 -2.03
C PHE A 20 14.73 9.33 -1.61
N VAL A 21 13.80 8.98 -2.49
CA VAL A 21 12.85 7.89 -2.28
C VAL A 21 13.34 6.66 -3.06
N PHE A 22 13.65 5.60 -2.35
CA PHE A 22 14.00 4.31 -2.93
C PHE A 22 12.79 3.38 -2.78
N ALA A 23 12.11 3.08 -3.88
CA ALA A 23 10.93 2.22 -3.91
C ALA A 23 11.27 0.86 -4.56
N GLY A 24 10.93 -0.25 -3.90
CA GLY A 24 11.22 -1.62 -4.39
C GLY A 24 11.82 -2.55 -3.33
N GLY A 25 11.38 -2.46 -2.07
CA GLY A 25 11.98 -3.20 -0.96
C GLY A 25 11.47 -4.64 -0.83
N THR A 26 12.39 -5.58 -0.65
CA THR A 26 12.12 -6.93 -0.10
C THR A 26 12.13 -6.94 1.43
N SER A 27 12.23 -5.76 2.07
CA SER A 27 12.35 -5.60 3.51
C SER A 27 11.27 -4.65 4.01
N HIS A 28 10.56 -5.07 5.06
CA HIS A 28 9.44 -4.32 5.63
C HIS A 28 9.84 -3.34 6.74
N THR A 29 11.05 -3.49 7.28
CA THR A 29 11.60 -2.61 8.31
C THR A 29 13.07 -2.32 8.01
N PHE A 30 13.58 -1.19 8.53
CA PHE A 30 15.00 -0.89 8.49
C PHE A 30 15.84 -1.99 9.18
N ARG A 31 15.32 -2.60 10.25
CA ARG A 31 15.99 -3.71 10.93
C ARG A 31 16.20 -4.90 9.99
N ASP A 32 15.17 -5.29 9.25
CA ASP A 32 15.24 -6.38 8.26
C ASP A 32 16.13 -6.02 7.05
N LEU A 33 16.16 -4.74 6.65
CA LEU A 33 17.11 -4.27 5.65
C LEU A 33 18.56 -4.37 6.15
N ALA A 34 18.81 -3.94 7.38
CA ALA A 34 20.14 -3.93 7.99
C ALA A 34 20.68 -5.35 8.23
N SER A 35 19.82 -6.31 8.61
CA SER A 35 20.23 -7.72 8.72
C SER A 35 20.59 -8.30 7.35
N LYS A 36 19.73 -8.12 6.33
CA LYS A 36 19.98 -8.59 4.95
C LYS A 36 21.21 -7.94 4.31
N ALA A 37 21.57 -6.73 4.72
CA ALA A 37 22.77 -6.04 4.23
C ALA A 37 24.06 -6.80 4.57
N LEU A 38 24.09 -7.50 5.71
CA LEU A 38 25.25 -8.30 6.14
C LEU A 38 25.44 -9.53 5.24
N ASP A 39 24.35 -10.10 4.74
CA ASP A 39 24.36 -11.31 3.91
C ASP A 39 24.74 -11.03 2.44
N LYS A 40 24.73 -9.75 2.02
CA LYS A 40 24.97 -9.32 0.62
C LYS A 40 25.95 -8.13 0.53
N PRO A 41 27.21 -8.29 0.96
CA PRO A 41 28.19 -7.21 0.99
C PRO A 41 28.48 -6.60 -0.40
N GLU A 42 28.31 -7.37 -1.48
CA GLU A 42 28.50 -6.94 -2.87
C GLU A 42 27.52 -5.85 -3.31
N LEU A 43 26.36 -5.73 -2.66
CA LEU A 43 25.32 -4.74 -2.99
C LEU A 43 25.56 -3.37 -2.36
N LYS A 44 26.65 -3.17 -1.62
CA LYS A 44 26.96 -1.93 -0.86
C LYS A 44 25.85 -1.50 0.12
N LEU A 45 24.95 -2.41 0.49
CA LEU A 45 23.85 -2.11 1.41
C LEU A 45 24.36 -1.70 2.80
N THR A 46 25.48 -2.26 3.24
CA THR A 46 26.14 -1.88 4.50
C THR A 46 26.66 -0.44 4.51
N ASP A 47 27.26 0.02 3.40
CA ASP A 47 27.68 1.43 3.22
C ASP A 47 26.47 2.37 3.13
N PHE A 48 25.37 1.92 2.51
CA PHE A 48 24.12 2.70 2.50
C PHE A 48 23.56 2.86 3.92
N VAL A 49 23.41 1.76 4.67
CA VAL A 49 22.87 1.74 6.04
C VAL A 49 23.69 2.62 6.99
N SER A 50 25.02 2.62 6.87
CA SER A 50 25.91 3.40 7.76
C SER A 50 25.85 4.92 7.51
N ARG A 51 25.40 5.36 6.33
CA ARG A 51 25.29 6.79 5.96
C ARG A 51 23.95 7.42 6.34
N LEU A 52 23.00 6.64 6.85
CA LEU A 52 21.69 7.15 7.26
C LEU A 52 21.76 7.78 8.67
N SER A 53 21.34 9.03 8.78
CA SER A 53 21.20 9.71 10.08
C SER A 53 19.89 9.37 10.82
N GLY A 54 18.95 8.71 10.15
CA GLY A 54 17.65 8.33 10.69
C GLY A 54 16.82 7.53 9.69
N HIS A 55 15.80 6.83 10.18
CA HIS A 55 14.84 6.08 9.38
C HIS A 55 13.45 6.14 10.02
N ILE A 56 12.41 5.92 9.22
CA ILE A 56 11.03 5.75 9.66
C ILE A 56 10.47 4.55 8.90
N ASP A 57 9.97 3.55 9.63
CA ASP A 57 9.27 2.42 9.04
C ASP A 57 7.80 2.79 8.80
N VAL A 58 7.41 2.90 7.53
CA VAL A 58 6.03 3.21 7.14
C VAL A 58 5.22 1.91 7.10
N ARG A 59 4.15 1.84 7.89
CA ARG A 59 3.29 0.66 7.97
C ARG A 59 2.37 0.57 6.76
N GLY A 60 2.19 -0.66 6.25
CA GLY A 60 1.23 -0.97 5.19
C GLY A 60 -0.22 -1.12 5.71
N PRO A 61 -1.14 -1.49 4.80
CA PRO A 61 -2.55 -1.71 5.16
C PRO A 61 -2.79 -3.00 5.93
N ASP A 62 -1.87 -3.96 5.88
CA ASP A 62 -2.04 -5.23 6.57
C ASP A 62 -1.53 -5.16 8.02
N PRO A 63 -2.13 -5.94 8.93
CA PRO A 63 -1.62 -6.07 10.29
C PRO A 63 -0.23 -6.74 10.29
N ARG A 64 0.57 -6.41 11.29
CA ARG A 64 1.84 -7.12 11.54
C ARG A 64 1.60 -8.58 11.87
N ASP A 65 2.49 -9.45 11.41
CA ASP A 65 2.46 -10.87 11.76
C ASP A 65 2.67 -11.02 13.29
N ARG A 66 2.08 -12.05 13.90
CA ARG A 66 2.02 -12.31 15.35
C ARG A 66 3.36 -12.36 16.12
N GLY A 67 4.50 -12.19 15.44
CA GLY A 67 5.83 -12.14 16.04
C GLY A 67 6.29 -10.75 16.50
N ASP A 68 5.55 -9.69 16.18
CA ASP A 68 5.81 -8.35 16.73
C ASP A 68 5.11 -8.19 18.09
N ASP A 69 5.82 -7.62 19.08
CA ASP A 69 5.41 -7.50 20.49
C ASP A 69 4.12 -6.67 20.74
N GLU A 70 3.54 -6.06 19.71
CA GLU A 70 2.30 -5.27 19.78
C GLU A 70 1.30 -5.69 18.71
N ARG A 71 0.05 -5.96 19.14
CA ARG A 71 -1.08 -6.15 18.22
C ARG A 71 -1.30 -4.85 17.44
N ASP A 72 -1.28 -4.95 16.11
CA ASP A 72 -1.47 -3.82 15.21
C ASP A 72 -2.96 -3.57 14.94
N ASP A 73 -3.67 -3.15 15.99
CA ASP A 73 -5.13 -2.97 15.96
C ASP A 73 -5.53 -1.76 15.07
N ASP A 74 -4.61 -0.83 14.81
CA ASP A 74 -4.82 0.37 14.02
C ASP A 74 -4.85 0.13 12.49
N HIS A 75 -4.59 -1.09 12.02
CA HIS A 75 -4.53 -1.38 10.59
C HIS A 75 -5.87 -1.11 9.87
N VAL A 76 -7.00 -1.28 10.56
CA VAL A 76 -8.34 -0.96 10.03
C VAL A 76 -8.47 0.53 9.74
N LEU A 77 -8.00 1.40 10.65
CA LEU A 77 -7.99 2.85 10.43
C LEU A 77 -7.07 3.22 9.27
N ARG A 78 -5.88 2.59 9.18
CA ARG A 78 -4.98 2.80 8.02
C ARG A 78 -5.62 2.39 6.71
N ARG A 79 -6.33 1.26 6.67
CA ARG A 79 -7.10 0.81 5.50
C ARG A 79 -8.21 1.79 5.16
N ALA A 80 -8.93 2.33 6.13
CA ALA A 80 -9.98 3.32 5.89
C ALA A 80 -9.43 4.61 5.26
N ILE A 81 -8.31 5.13 5.78
CA ILE A 81 -7.64 6.32 5.23
C ILE A 81 -7.15 6.05 3.79
N LEU A 82 -6.51 4.90 3.58
CA LEU A 82 -6.00 4.52 2.26
C LEU A 82 -7.13 4.30 1.26
N LEU A 83 -8.15 3.52 1.64
CA LEU A 83 -9.33 3.25 0.81
C LEU A 83 -10.01 4.56 0.41
N ARG A 84 -10.17 5.49 1.35
CA ARG A 84 -10.73 6.81 1.07
C ARG A 84 -9.96 7.53 -0.04
N SER A 85 -8.62 7.59 0.07
CA SER A 85 -7.77 8.21 -0.95
C SER A 85 -7.90 7.51 -2.31
N LEU A 86 -7.94 6.17 -2.33
CA LEU A 86 -8.06 5.40 -3.57
C LEU A 86 -9.43 5.57 -4.24
N LEU A 87 -10.51 5.69 -3.47
CA LEU A 87 -11.85 5.95 -4.00
C LEU A 87 -11.95 7.39 -4.56
N GLU A 88 -11.33 8.37 -3.92
CA GLU A 88 -11.24 9.74 -4.45
C GLU A 88 -10.49 9.78 -5.78
N GLU A 89 -9.44 8.98 -5.92
CA GLU A 89 -8.61 8.94 -7.13
C GLU A 89 -9.26 8.16 -8.28
N HIS A 90 -9.85 7.00 -8.01
CA HIS A 90 -10.27 6.04 -9.04
C HIS A 90 -11.78 5.86 -9.18
N ALA A 91 -12.57 6.32 -8.20
CA ALA A 91 -14.02 6.12 -8.16
C ALA A 91 -14.77 7.38 -7.70
N SER A 92 -14.28 8.57 -8.06
CA SER A 92 -14.81 9.85 -7.56
C SER A 92 -16.31 10.06 -7.80
N SER A 93 -16.91 9.40 -8.81
CA SER A 93 -18.34 9.46 -9.10
C SER A 93 -19.23 8.93 -7.97
N ILE A 94 -18.72 8.03 -7.11
CA ILE A 94 -19.48 7.48 -5.98
C ILE A 94 -19.44 8.40 -4.74
N ILE A 95 -18.62 9.47 -4.78
CA ILE A 95 -18.48 10.41 -3.67
C ILE A 95 -19.57 11.46 -3.78
N LYS A 96 -20.45 11.51 -2.78
CA LYS A 96 -21.54 12.47 -2.72
C LYS A 96 -20.96 13.87 -2.53
N THR A 97 -21.20 14.76 -3.50
CA THR A 97 -20.73 16.16 -3.43
C THR A 97 -21.33 16.95 -2.27
N THR A 98 -22.49 16.53 -1.77
CA THR A 98 -23.20 17.20 -0.67
C THR A 98 -22.66 16.85 0.71
N THR A 99 -22.29 15.58 0.96
CA THR A 99 -21.85 15.10 2.27
C THR A 99 -20.37 14.76 2.32
N GLY A 100 -19.72 14.58 1.17
CA GLY A 100 -18.37 14.05 1.07
C GLY A 100 -18.25 12.56 1.39
N GLU A 101 -19.36 11.85 1.55
CA GLU A 101 -19.37 10.40 1.82
C GLU A 101 -19.26 9.59 0.53
N ALA A 102 -18.48 8.50 0.58
CA ALA A 102 -18.46 7.51 -0.48
C ALA A 102 -19.68 6.60 -0.35
N SER A 103 -20.41 6.42 -1.45
CA SER A 103 -21.54 5.49 -1.56
C SER A 103 -21.02 4.08 -1.82
N VAL A 104 -20.78 3.30 -0.77
CA VAL A 104 -20.25 1.92 -0.84
C VAL A 104 -21.18 0.98 -0.08
N ASP A 105 -21.39 -0.23 -0.58
CA ASP A 105 -22.05 -1.31 0.17
C ASP A 105 -21.31 -1.59 1.49
N ASP A 106 -22.03 -1.72 2.60
CA ASP A 106 -21.40 -2.00 3.91
C ASP A 106 -20.57 -3.29 3.87
N GLY A 107 -21.07 -4.32 3.17
CA GLY A 107 -20.31 -5.56 2.97
C GLY A 107 -19.01 -5.33 2.18
N VAL A 108 -19.07 -4.55 1.09
CA VAL A 108 -17.86 -4.21 0.29
C VAL A 108 -16.88 -3.42 1.15
N LEU A 109 -17.36 -2.46 1.94
CA LEU A 109 -16.54 -1.71 2.87
C LEU A 109 -15.87 -2.64 3.89
N ASN A 110 -16.64 -3.53 4.53
CA ASN A 110 -16.13 -4.51 5.49
C ASN A 110 -15.11 -5.46 4.85
N ALA A 111 -15.31 -5.87 3.59
CA ALA A 111 -14.35 -6.69 2.86
C ALA A 111 -12.99 -5.99 2.72
N PHE A 112 -12.97 -4.71 2.33
CA PHE A 112 -11.72 -3.93 2.25
C PHE A 112 -11.07 -3.69 3.61
N LEU A 113 -11.88 -3.46 4.65
CA LEU A 113 -11.38 -3.10 5.98
C LEU A 113 -10.90 -4.30 6.79
N GLU A 114 -11.55 -5.45 6.67
CA GLU A 114 -11.42 -6.57 7.63
C GLU A 114 -10.85 -7.85 7.04
N VAL A 115 -10.57 -7.92 5.74
CA VAL A 115 -9.93 -9.10 5.15
C VAL A 115 -8.55 -9.33 5.76
N ALA A 116 -8.13 -10.59 5.94
CA ALA A 116 -6.92 -10.88 6.71
C ALA A 116 -5.65 -10.20 6.16
N LYS A 117 -5.46 -10.22 4.83
CA LYS A 117 -4.24 -9.69 4.19
C LYS A 117 -4.45 -9.39 2.71
N PHE A 118 -3.82 -8.32 2.23
CA PHE A 118 -3.67 -8.03 0.82
C PHE A 118 -2.31 -8.56 0.32
N ARG A 119 -2.30 -9.31 -0.80
CA ARG A 119 -1.09 -9.98 -1.31
C ARG A 119 0.05 -9.00 -1.62
N HIS A 120 -0.30 -7.78 -2.05
CA HIS A 120 0.66 -6.71 -2.35
C HIS A 120 0.30 -5.38 -1.65
N GLY A 121 -0.33 -5.45 -0.47
CA GLY A 121 -0.69 -4.27 0.32
C GLY A 121 -1.54 -3.25 -0.46
N ALA A 122 -1.16 -1.98 -0.42
CA ALA A 122 -1.93 -0.88 -1.02
C ALA A 122 -2.16 -1.06 -2.52
N ARG A 123 -1.20 -1.68 -3.24
CA ARG A 123 -1.30 -1.96 -4.66
C ARG A 123 -2.44 -2.92 -4.99
N SER A 124 -2.70 -3.87 -4.09
CA SER A 124 -3.82 -4.80 -4.23
C SER A 124 -5.16 -4.09 -4.02
N MET A 125 -5.28 -3.23 -3.00
CA MET A 125 -6.49 -2.43 -2.79
C MET A 125 -6.80 -1.55 -4.02
N GLU A 126 -5.79 -0.85 -4.54
CA GLU A 126 -5.90 -0.01 -5.74
C GLU A 126 -6.36 -0.83 -6.95
N LYS A 127 -5.76 -2.00 -7.17
CA LYS A 127 -6.07 -2.84 -8.33
C LYS A 127 -7.48 -3.42 -8.27
N ILE A 128 -7.96 -3.83 -7.10
CA ILE A 128 -9.35 -4.29 -6.95
C ILE A 128 -10.32 -3.19 -7.39
N ILE A 129 -10.11 -1.94 -6.95
CA ILE A 129 -10.96 -0.79 -7.35
C ILE A 129 -10.87 -0.53 -8.85
N GLN A 130 -9.66 -0.52 -9.43
CA GLN A 130 -9.46 -0.26 -10.86
C GLN A 130 -10.04 -1.34 -11.78
N MET A 131 -10.09 -2.60 -11.32
CA MET A 131 -10.66 -3.71 -12.08
C MET A 131 -12.17 -3.86 -11.85
N SER A 132 -12.72 -3.18 -10.86
CA SER A 132 -14.16 -3.16 -10.60
C SER A 132 -14.90 -2.49 -11.74
N THR A 133 -16.12 -2.92 -12.02
CA THR A 133 -16.96 -2.37 -13.09
C THR A 133 -17.64 -1.06 -12.69
N LEU A 134 -16.90 -0.17 -12.03
CA LEU A 134 -17.35 1.17 -11.66
C LEU A 134 -17.30 2.07 -12.91
N GLY A 135 -18.42 2.15 -13.62
CA GLY A 135 -18.55 3.05 -14.75
C GLY A 135 -18.40 4.53 -14.35
N PRO A 136 -18.15 5.45 -15.31
CA PRO A 136 -17.95 6.89 -15.04
C PRO A 136 -19.12 7.59 -14.33
N HIS A 137 -20.29 6.94 -14.31
CA HIS A 137 -21.52 7.45 -13.71
C HIS A 137 -22.05 6.55 -12.59
N ALA A 138 -21.21 5.64 -12.07
CA ALA A 138 -21.56 4.83 -10.92
C ALA A 138 -21.85 5.76 -9.73
N SER A 139 -23.04 5.62 -9.14
CA SER A 139 -23.49 6.36 -7.95
C SER A 139 -23.26 5.59 -6.65
N ARG A 140 -22.77 4.35 -6.77
CA ARG A 140 -22.57 3.41 -5.67
C ARG A 140 -21.57 2.34 -6.08
N TYR A 141 -20.79 1.86 -5.12
CA TYR A 141 -19.93 0.69 -5.26
C TYR A 141 -20.58 -0.49 -4.55
N ALA A 142 -21.19 -1.37 -5.34
CA ALA A 142 -21.93 -2.54 -4.90
C ALA A 142 -21.12 -3.82 -5.06
N VAL A 143 -21.59 -4.91 -4.44
CA VAL A 143 -20.97 -6.24 -4.57
C VAL A 143 -20.89 -6.69 -6.03
N SER A 144 -21.90 -6.34 -6.84
CA SER A 144 -21.93 -6.66 -8.28
C SER A 144 -20.86 -5.95 -9.11
N ASP A 145 -20.23 -4.92 -8.56
CA ASP A 145 -19.18 -4.18 -9.26
C ASP A 145 -17.79 -4.78 -9.01
N LEU A 146 -17.65 -5.70 -8.05
CA LEU A 146 -16.36 -6.31 -7.73
C LEU A 146 -15.79 -7.09 -8.92
N PRO A 147 -14.46 -7.21 -9.03
CA PRO A 147 -13.82 -8.05 -10.04
C PRO A 147 -14.24 -9.53 -9.90
N GLU A 148 -14.08 -10.30 -10.97
CA GLU A 148 -14.31 -11.74 -10.92
C GLU A 148 -13.37 -12.42 -9.91
N THR A 149 -13.78 -13.58 -9.38
CA THR A 149 -13.05 -14.32 -8.32
C THR A 149 -11.57 -14.54 -8.68
N ASP A 150 -11.26 -14.92 -9.92
CA ASP A 150 -9.88 -15.13 -10.38
C ASP A 150 -9.04 -13.84 -10.36
N GLN A 151 -9.67 -12.68 -10.60
CA GLN A 151 -9.02 -11.38 -10.54
C GLN A 151 -8.82 -10.92 -9.09
N LEU A 152 -9.81 -11.15 -8.23
CA LEU A 152 -9.69 -10.93 -6.79
C LEU A 152 -8.57 -11.77 -6.19
N ASP A 153 -8.44 -13.03 -6.61
CA ASP A 153 -7.46 -13.95 -6.02
C ASP A 153 -6.00 -13.56 -6.33
N MET A 154 -5.75 -12.72 -7.34
CA MET A 154 -4.44 -12.11 -7.57
C MET A 154 -4.04 -11.11 -6.46
N HIS A 155 -4.99 -10.63 -5.66
CA HIS A 155 -4.81 -9.48 -4.76
C HIS A 155 -5.19 -9.78 -3.31
N VAL A 156 -6.09 -10.72 -3.07
CA VAL A 156 -6.61 -11.09 -1.75
C VAL A 156 -7.03 -12.56 -1.74
N ASP A 157 -7.37 -13.13 -0.59
CA ASP A 157 -8.15 -14.37 -0.54
C ASP A 157 -9.57 -14.06 -1.03
N ALA A 158 -9.91 -14.49 -2.24
CA ALA A 158 -11.17 -14.13 -2.87
C ALA A 158 -12.38 -14.63 -2.07
N GLY A 159 -12.35 -15.86 -1.58
CA GLY A 159 -13.47 -16.44 -0.83
C GLY A 159 -13.74 -15.70 0.48
N ALA A 160 -12.70 -15.34 1.24
CA ALA A 160 -12.84 -14.57 2.46
C ALA A 160 -13.31 -13.13 2.21
N PHE A 161 -12.88 -12.54 1.10
CA PHE A 161 -13.28 -11.19 0.67
C PHE A 161 -14.74 -11.16 0.23
N GLU A 162 -15.16 -12.08 -0.64
CA GLU A 162 -16.54 -12.21 -1.14
C GLU A 162 -17.52 -12.54 0.00
N THR A 163 -17.13 -13.40 0.95
CA THR A 163 -17.97 -13.72 2.12
C THR A 163 -18.29 -12.45 2.91
N ARG A 164 -17.30 -11.58 3.16
CA ARG A 164 -17.51 -10.28 3.83
C ARG A 164 -18.34 -9.34 2.98
N ALA A 165 -18.07 -9.30 1.67
CA ALA A 165 -18.80 -8.48 0.72
C ALA A 165 -20.32 -8.77 0.74
N LEU A 166 -20.68 -10.03 0.94
CA LEU A 166 -22.06 -10.49 1.03
C LEU A 166 -22.68 -10.37 2.45
N GLY A 167 -21.95 -9.81 3.42
CA GLY A 167 -22.42 -9.59 4.79
C GLY A 167 -22.34 -10.81 5.71
N GLY A 168 -21.50 -11.79 5.38
CA GLY A 168 -21.19 -12.95 6.21
C GLY A 168 -20.06 -12.74 7.22
#